data_AF-A0A436G9E1-F1
#
_entry.id   AF-A0A436G9E1-F1
#
_cell.length_a   1.000
_cell.length_b   1.000
_cell.length_c   1.000
_cell.angle_alpha   90.00
_cell.angle_beta   90.00
_cell.angle_gamma   90.00
#
_symmetry.space_group_name_H-M   'P 1'
#
loop_
_entity.id
_entity.type
_entity.pdbx_description
1 polymer ?
#
loop_
_entity_poly.entity_id
_entity_poly.type
_entity_poly.pdbx_seq_one_letter_code
_entity_poly.pdbx_strand_id
1 'polypeptide(L)' 'MRFAPPNPLRIADRASGLNALSVRSYNERLVLSLLLQNEGISRMEIGEKTGLSAQTASV' A
#
# COMPACT_ATOMS: atom_id res chain seq x y z
N MET A 1 15.66 17.92 21.78
CA MET A 1 15.37 16.84 20.81
C MET A 1 14.08 17.18 20.10
N ARG A 2 14.16 17.60 18.84
CA ARG A 2 12.98 17.93 18.04
C ARG A 2 12.40 16.60 17.54
N PHE A 3 11.36 16.10 18.21
CA PHE A 3 10.53 15.03 17.67
C PHE A 3 9.95 15.57 16.36
N ALA A 4 10.55 15.20 15.23
CA ALA A 4 9.88 15.37 13.96
C ALA A 4 8.61 14.51 14.06
N PRO A 5 7.40 15.09 13.89
CA PRO A 5 6.20 14.28 13.89
C PRO A 5 6.39 13.17 12.85
N PRO A 6 5.97 11.92 13.14
CA PRO A 6 5.99 10.86 12.14
C PRO A 6 5.31 11.43 10.90
N ASN A 7 5.98 11.37 9.75
CA ASN A 7 5.44 11.86 8.49
C ASN A 7 4.00 11.33 8.41
N PRO A 8 2.97 12.18 8.55
CA PRO A 8 1.61 11.69 8.51
C PRO A 8 1.54 11.05 7.14
N LEU A 9 1.32 9.74 7.10
CA LEU A 9 1.09 9.02 5.86
C LEU A 9 0.01 9.86 5.17
N ARG A 10 0.41 10.69 4.19
CA ARG A 10 -0.51 11.56 3.46
C ARG A 10 -1.37 10.55 2.73
N ILE A 11 -2.51 10.23 3.34
CA ILE A 11 -3.57 9.41 2.79
C ILE A 11 -3.75 9.99 1.40
N ALA A 12 -3.31 9.20 0.42
CA ALA A 12 -2.78 9.66 -0.86
C ALA A 12 -3.46 10.93 -1.34
N ASP A 13 -2.64 11.94 -1.59
CA ASP A 13 -2.96 13.16 -2.32
C ASP A 13 -4.05 12.87 -3.37
N ARG A 14 -5.31 13.22 -3.05
CA ARG A 14 -6.50 12.66 -3.72
C ARG A 14 -6.66 13.11 -5.19
N ALA A 15 -5.66 13.80 -5.74
CA ALA A 15 -5.67 14.29 -7.12
C ALA A 15 -4.26 14.48 -7.72
N SER A 16 -3.24 13.69 -7.34
CA SER A 16 -2.03 13.62 -8.17
C SER A 16 -2.36 12.81 -9.42
N GLY A 17 -2.18 13.37 -10.62
CA GLY A 17 -2.37 12.62 -11.87
C GLY A 17 -1.68 11.25 -11.85
N LEU A 18 -2.25 10.27 -12.55
CA LEU A 18 -1.81 8.86 -12.55
C LEU A 18 -0.32 8.75 -12.90
N ASN A 19 0.54 8.72 -11.88
CA ASN A 19 1.98 8.57 -12.04
C ASN A 19 2.41 7.22 -11.46
N ALA A 20 3.26 6.50 -12.18
CA ALA A 20 3.62 5.12 -11.85
C ALA A 20 4.23 4.97 -10.44
N LEU A 21 4.99 5.97 -9.98
CA LEU A 21 5.60 5.98 -8.66
C LEU A 21 4.56 6.09 -7.53
N SER A 22 3.57 6.99 -7.66
CA SER A 22 2.51 7.16 -6.67
C SER A 22 1.60 5.94 -6.58
N VAL A 23 1.28 5.33 -7.74
CA VAL A 23 0.50 4.10 -7.81
C VAL A 23 1.25 2.97 -7.13
N ARG A 24 2.56 2.84 -7.41
CA ARG A 24 3.41 1.85 -6.73
C ARG A 24 3.44 2.06 -5.22
N SER A 25 3.74 3.27 -4.76
CA SER A 25 3.79 3.56 -3.32
C SER A 25 2.43 3.40 -2.63
N TYR A 26 1.32 3.64 -3.35
CA TYR A 26 -0.02 3.35 -2.84
C TYR A 26 -0.23 1.84 -2.68
N ASN A 27 0.10 1.05 -3.71
CA ASN A 27 -0.02 -0.41 -3.68
C ASN A 27 0.83 -1.02 -2.56
N GLU A 28 2.08 -0.57 -2.38
CA GLU A 28 2.97 -1.03 -1.32
C GLU A 28 2.36 -0.79 0.07
N ARG A 29 1.81 0.42 0.30
CA ARG A 29 1.14 0.74 1.57
C ARG A 29 -0.11 -0.11 1.79
N LEU A 30 -0.89 -0.35 0.74
CA LEU A 30 -2.09 -1.17 0.82
C LEU A 30 -1.76 -2.62 1.18
N VAL A 31 -0.77 -3.22 0.50
CA VAL A 31 -0.30 -4.59 0.76
C VAL A 31 0.27 -4.72 2.17
N LEU A 32 1.14 -3.79 2.59
CA LEU A 32 1.71 -3.78 3.95
C LEU A 32 0.63 -3.65 5.03
N SER A 33 -0.37 -2.80 4.80
CA SER A 33 -1.50 -2.66 5.73
C SER A 33 -2.26 -3.98 5.89
N LEU A 34 -2.48 -4.73 4.81
CA LEU A 34 -3.15 -6.03 4.87
C LEU A 34 -2.31 -7.09 5.59
N LEU A 35 -1.01 -7.13 5.31
CA LEU A 35 -0.09 -8.06 5.99
C LEU A 35 -0.01 -7.78 7.50
N LEU A 36 -0.02 -6.51 7.92
CA LEU A 36 0.02 -6.14 9.34
C LEU A 36 -1.30 -6.41 10.07
N GLN A 37 -2.43 -6.40 9.36
CA GLN A 37 -3.76 -6.61 9.94
C GLN A 37 -4.20 -8.08 9.96
N ASN A 38 -3.57 -8.96 9.19
CA ASN A 38 -3.99 -10.34 9.02
C ASN A 38 -2.80 -11.30 9.20
N GLU A 39 -2.85 -12.17 10.21
CA GLU A 39 -1.86 -13.24 10.35
C GLU A 39 -2.11 -14.32 9.30
N GLY A 40 -1.07 -14.64 8.51
CA GLY A 40 -1.11 -15.75 7.56
C GLY A 40 -1.91 -15.51 6.28
N ILE A 41 -2.24 -14.25 5.95
CA ILE A 41 -2.97 -13.94 4.71
C ILE A 41 -2.19 -14.41 3.47
N SER A 42 -2.88 -15.15 2.60
CA SER A 42 -2.27 -15.64 1.36
C SER A 42 -2.20 -14.54 0.30
N ARG A 43 -1.29 -14.72 -0.65
CA ARG A 43 -1.13 -13.81 -1.79
C ARG A 43 -2.38 -13.73 -2.66
N MET A 44 -3.14 -14.83 -2.76
CA MET A 44 -4.40 -14.87 -3.50
C MET A 44 -5.45 -13.99 -2.82
N GLU A 45 -5.58 -14.11 -1.49
CA GLU A 45 -6.51 -13.28 -0.71
C GLU A 45 -6.15 -11.79 -0.74
N ILE A 46 -4.85 -11.44 -0.80
CA ILE A 46 -4.42 -10.05 -1.02
C ILE A 46 -4.97 -9.56 -2.37
N GLY A 47 -4.77 -10.32 -3.44
CA GLY A 47 -5.26 -9.97 -4.77
C GLY A 47 -6.78 -9.81 -4.83
N GLU A 48 -7.54 -10.71 -4.19
CA GLU A 48 -9.00 -10.63 -4.11
C GLU A 48 -9.49 -9.40 -3.34
N LYS A 49 -8.83 -9.05 -2.22
CA LYS A 49 -9.22 -7.90 -1.39
C LYS A 49 -8.86 -6.55 -2.03
N THR A 50 -7.79 -6.48 -2.82
CA THR A 50 -7.30 -5.21 -3.38
C THR A 50 -7.58 -5.03 -4.86
N GLY A 51 -7.98 -6.08 -5.58
CA GLY A 51 -8.04 -6.09 -7.04
C GLY A 51 -6.66 -6.02 -7.71
N LEU A 52 -5.58 -6.28 -6.97
CA LEU A 52 -4.23 -6.28 -7.53
C LEU A 52 -3.94 -7.63 -8.17
N SER A 53 -3.24 -7.61 -9.31
CA SER A 53 -2.72 -8.85 -9.87
C SER A 53 -1.70 -9.49 -8.93
N ALA A 54 -1.60 -10.81 -8.95
CA ALA A 54 -0.60 -11.53 -8.18
C ALA A 54 0.84 -11.08 -8.51
N GLN A 55 1.08 -10.65 -9.76
CA GLN A 55 2.36 -10.08 -10.17
C GLN A 55 2.63 -8.76 -9.45
N THR A 56 1.67 -7.83 -9.47
CA THR A 56 1.82 -6.51 -8.84
C THR A 56 2.00 -6.60 -7.33
N ALA A 57 1.37 -7.59 -6.67
CA ALA A 57 1.54 -7.82 -5.24
C ALA A 57 2.86 -8.52 -4.85
N SER A 58 3.64 -9.03 -5.82
CA SER A 58 4.87 -9.81 -5.58
C SER A 58 6.18 -9.08 -5.91
N VAL A 59 6.11 -7.89 -6.52
CA VAL A 59 7.26 -7.08 -6.96
C VAL A 59 7.73 -6.17 -5.84
#